data_AF-A0A379FII5-F1
#
_entry.id   AF-A0A379FII5-F1
#
_cell.length_a   1.000
_cell.length_b   1.000
_cell.length_c   1.000
_cell.angle_alpha   90.00
_cell.angle_beta   90.00
_cell.angle_gamma   90.00
#
_symmetry.space_group_name_H-M   'P 1'
#
loop_
_entity.id
_entity.type
_entity.pdbx_description
1 polymer ?
#
loop_
_entity_poly.entity_id
_entity_poly.type
_entity_poly.pdbx_seq_one_letter_code
_entity_poly.pdbx_strand_id
1 'polypeptide(L)'
;MVKNKTLFKSLLTIPVNHHKRTTLKWLGGSLLLASMGANAIEKNKCSPTLRYQRAINYLGKHQAGVITPEQKHASFIALDLTVTTPEEVEKIFRTLTQRIAFLTQSRELKESHNPHLPPAGSGILGSQLYPDELTITVALGDSFFDNRFGFQAHKPKRLEAMKPFPNDRLDPKWCGGDLLLQLCANSQESIIYALRDILKYLSGASACTMENRWFSTCS
;
A
#
# COMPACT_ATOMS: atom_id res chain seq x y z
N MET A 1 24.59 -11.63 -52.42
CA MET A 1 25.91 -10.95 -52.39
C MET A 1 25.92 -10.05 -51.14
N VAL A 2 26.54 -10.43 -50.01
CA VAL A 2 28.00 -10.35 -49.71
C VAL A 2 28.42 -8.86 -49.73
N LYS A 3 28.87 -8.15 -48.68
CA LYS A 3 29.60 -8.34 -47.39
C LYS A 3 29.23 -7.12 -46.50
N ASN A 4 29.02 -7.20 -45.17
CA ASN A 4 29.91 -7.57 -44.07
C ASN A 4 31.13 -6.64 -43.86
N LYS A 5 31.20 -5.99 -42.68
CA LYS A 5 32.40 -5.55 -41.91
C LYS A 5 31.92 -4.80 -40.64
N THR A 6 31.87 -5.46 -39.48
CA THR A 6 32.90 -5.48 -38.39
C THR A 6 33.13 -4.09 -37.77
N LEU A 7 32.96 -3.84 -36.47
CA LEU A 7 33.72 -4.37 -35.31
C LEU A 7 32.94 -4.03 -34.03
N PHE A 8 32.45 -4.96 -33.20
CA PHE A 8 33.19 -5.63 -32.10
C PHE A 8 34.21 -4.75 -31.35
N LYS A 9 33.81 -4.27 -30.16
CA LYS A 9 34.70 -4.28 -29.00
C LYS A 9 33.88 -4.36 -27.71
N SER A 10 33.93 -5.53 -27.08
CA SER A 10 33.55 -5.71 -25.70
C SER A 10 34.58 -5.05 -24.80
N LEU A 11 34.14 -4.49 -23.67
CA LEU A 11 34.92 -4.51 -22.44
C LEU A 11 33.96 -4.41 -21.25
N LEU A 12 33.85 -5.55 -20.56
CA LEU A 12 33.44 -5.67 -19.18
C LEU A 12 34.28 -4.74 -18.30
N THR A 13 33.65 -4.00 -17.38
CA THR A 13 34.09 -3.97 -15.98
C THR A 13 32.97 -3.59 -15.01
N ILE A 14 33.03 -4.27 -13.87
CA ILE A 14 32.14 -4.40 -12.71
C ILE A 14 32.18 -3.15 -11.79
N PRO A 15 31.15 -2.91 -10.94
CA PRO A 15 30.96 -1.72 -10.12
C PRO A 15 32.08 -1.40 -9.12
N VAL A 16 32.39 -0.11 -8.97
CA VAL A 16 33.29 0.41 -7.94
C VAL A 16 32.51 0.65 -6.65
N ASN A 17 32.85 -0.13 -5.64
CA ASN A 17 32.35 -0.08 -4.28
C ASN A 17 32.87 1.17 -3.54
N HIS A 18 31.98 1.85 -2.82
CA HIS A 18 32.34 2.93 -1.90
C HIS A 18 33.02 2.34 -0.65
N HIS A 19 34.31 2.61 -0.49
CA HIS A 19 34.99 2.41 0.78
C HIS A 19 35.66 3.69 1.25
N LYS A 20 35.18 4.15 2.40
CA LYS A 20 35.71 5.26 3.20
C LYS A 20 37.18 4.97 3.54
N ARG A 21 38.07 5.93 3.30
CA ARG A 21 39.28 6.22 4.09
C ARG A 21 40.07 7.37 3.43
N THR A 22 39.96 8.56 4.01
CA THR A 22 41.06 9.25 4.73
C THR A 22 42.22 9.69 3.84
N THR A 23 42.44 11.01 3.74
CA THR A 23 43.76 11.62 3.99
C THR A 23 43.63 13.14 4.01
N LEU A 24 43.71 13.72 5.21
CA LEU A 24 44.00 15.13 5.46
C LEU A 24 45.47 15.36 5.10
N LYS A 25 45.78 16.35 4.25
CA LYS A 25 47.14 16.89 4.13
C LYS A 25 47.10 18.41 4.31
N TRP A 26 47.82 18.84 5.33
CA TRP A 26 48.17 20.22 5.65
C TRP A 26 49.31 20.70 4.75
N LEU A 27 49.11 21.87 4.13
CA LEU A 27 50.09 22.84 3.58
C LEU A 27 49.20 24.07 3.28
N GLY A 28 49.32 25.24 3.89
CA GLY A 28 50.53 26.01 4.17
C GLY A 28 50.47 27.28 3.31
N GLY A 29 49.93 28.39 3.85
CA GLY A 29 50.33 29.76 3.50
C GLY A 29 49.75 30.48 2.26
N SER A 30 49.03 31.56 2.56
CA SER A 30 48.92 32.84 1.83
C SER A 30 47.83 33.07 0.75
N LEU A 31 47.46 34.35 0.70
CA LEU A 31 46.19 35.00 0.35
C LEU A 31 46.18 35.50 -1.11
N LEU A 32 45.12 35.18 -1.89
CA LEU A 32 44.66 36.03 -3.00
C LEU A 32 43.13 35.90 -3.18
N LEU A 33 42.44 37.04 -3.03
CA LEU A 33 41.06 37.25 -3.48
C LEU A 33 41.02 37.13 -5.01
N ALA A 34 40.32 36.12 -5.52
CA ALA A 34 39.84 36.09 -6.90
C ALA A 34 38.41 35.57 -6.89
N SER A 35 37.46 36.49 -7.08
CA SER A 35 36.06 36.22 -7.35
C SER A 35 35.94 35.47 -8.68
N MET A 36 35.93 34.14 -8.64
CA MET A 36 35.51 33.32 -9.76
C MET A 36 34.19 32.67 -9.39
N GLY A 37 33.14 33.05 -10.13
CA GLY A 37 31.79 32.58 -9.95
C GLY A 37 31.75 31.06 -9.88
N ALA A 38 31.39 30.56 -8.70
CA ALA A 38 30.92 29.20 -8.57
C ALA A 38 29.60 29.13 -9.32
N ASN A 39 29.65 28.65 -10.57
CA ASN A 39 28.47 28.13 -11.25
C ASN A 39 27.81 27.15 -10.29
N ALA A 40 26.64 27.56 -9.78
CA ALA A 40 25.82 26.70 -8.96
C ALA A 40 25.56 25.45 -9.80
N ILE A 41 26.18 24.34 -9.42
CA ILE A 41 25.71 23.01 -9.79
C ILE A 41 24.30 22.96 -9.20
N GLU A 42 23.29 23.22 -10.03
CA GLU A 42 21.93 22.85 -9.74
C GLU A 42 21.97 21.34 -9.49
N LYS A 43 22.07 20.97 -8.21
CA LYS A 43 21.71 19.64 -7.78
C LYS A 43 20.29 19.47 -8.28
N ASN A 44 20.12 18.72 -9.36
CA ASN A 44 18.86 18.10 -9.72
C ASN A 44 18.32 17.52 -8.42
N LYS A 45 17.39 18.23 -7.78
CA LYS A 45 16.63 17.73 -6.66
C LYS A 45 15.82 16.61 -7.30
N CYS A 46 16.37 15.40 -7.29
CA CYS A 46 15.55 14.22 -7.32
C CYS A 46 14.53 14.49 -6.23
N SER A 47 13.29 14.73 -6.62
CA SER A 47 12.22 15.13 -5.72
C SER A 47 11.49 13.83 -5.38
N PRO A 48 11.97 13.02 -4.40
CA PRO A 48 11.32 11.76 -4.04
C PRO A 48 9.90 11.99 -3.53
N THR A 49 9.57 13.21 -3.14
CA THR A 49 8.26 13.64 -2.63
C THR A 49 7.12 13.54 -3.64
N LEU A 50 7.37 13.62 -4.95
CA LEU A 50 6.29 13.62 -5.95
C LEU A 50 5.59 12.27 -6.09
N ARG A 51 6.27 11.15 -5.78
CA ARG A 51 5.66 9.80 -5.88
C ARG A 51 4.67 9.53 -4.74
N TYR A 52 4.99 9.94 -3.52
CA TYR A 52 4.13 9.71 -2.36
C TYR A 52 2.83 10.54 -2.38
N GLN A 53 2.79 11.62 -3.16
CA GLN A 53 1.63 12.53 -3.24
C GLN A 53 0.57 12.08 -4.25
N ARG A 54 0.88 11.12 -5.13
CA ARG A 54 -0.07 10.73 -6.18
C ARG A 54 -1.24 9.98 -5.55
N ALA A 55 -2.43 10.56 -5.69
CA ALA A 55 -3.69 9.97 -5.26
C ALA A 55 -4.36 9.25 -6.42
N ILE A 56 -4.98 8.11 -6.16
CA ILE A 56 -5.84 7.41 -7.11
C ILE A 56 -7.28 7.63 -6.67
N ASN A 57 -8.15 7.99 -7.63
CA ASN A 57 -9.55 8.20 -7.31
C ASN A 57 -10.22 6.86 -6.94
N TYR A 58 -10.84 6.82 -5.78
CA TYR A 58 -11.59 5.65 -5.31
C TYR A 58 -13.01 5.59 -5.89
N LEU A 59 -13.52 6.71 -6.40
CA LEU A 59 -14.82 6.78 -7.06
C LEU A 59 -14.73 6.42 -8.54
N GLY A 60 -15.67 5.62 -9.01
CA GLY A 60 -15.79 5.24 -10.41
C GLY A 60 -16.83 4.15 -10.61
N LYS A 61 -17.03 3.74 -11.87
CA LYS A 61 -17.88 2.59 -12.22
C LYS A 61 -17.33 1.28 -11.64
N HIS A 62 -16.01 1.19 -11.54
CA HIS A 62 -15.28 0.05 -10.99
C HIS A 62 -14.36 0.53 -9.87
N GLN A 63 -14.16 -0.31 -8.86
CA GLN A 63 -13.22 -0.04 -7.78
C GLN A 63 -11.78 0.08 -8.33
N ALA A 64 -10.98 0.95 -7.72
CA ALA A 64 -9.55 1.02 -7.99
C ALA A 64 -8.85 -0.25 -7.48
N GLY A 65 -7.68 -0.58 -8.05
CA GLY A 65 -6.88 -1.77 -7.68
C GLY A 65 -7.14 -3.02 -8.53
N VAL A 66 -8.03 -2.95 -9.52
CA VAL A 66 -8.30 -4.06 -10.48
C VAL A 66 -7.61 -3.83 -11.83
N ILE A 67 -7.93 -2.72 -12.49
CA ILE A 67 -7.30 -2.31 -13.76
C ILE A 67 -6.16 -1.31 -13.57
N THR A 68 -6.02 -0.80 -12.34
CA THR A 68 -4.97 0.13 -11.96
C THR A 68 -3.60 -0.54 -12.18
N PRO A 69 -2.59 0.19 -12.68
CA PRO A 69 -1.23 -0.35 -12.77
C PRO A 69 -0.77 -0.92 -11.43
N GLU A 70 -0.09 -2.05 -11.48
CA GLU A 70 0.42 -2.74 -10.30
C GLU A 70 1.36 -1.83 -9.49
N GLN A 71 1.10 -1.75 -8.18
CA GLN A 71 1.95 -1.07 -7.23
C GLN A 71 3.00 -2.01 -6.65
N LYS A 72 4.07 -1.45 -6.08
CA LYS A 72 5.22 -2.23 -5.58
C LYS A 72 4.90 -3.21 -4.44
N HIS A 73 3.89 -2.89 -3.63
CA HIS A 73 3.51 -3.70 -2.50
C HIS A 73 2.01 -3.94 -2.51
N ALA A 74 1.62 -5.17 -2.17
CA ALA A 74 0.24 -5.57 -1.99
C ALA A 74 0.09 -6.39 -0.69
N SER A 75 -1.04 -6.22 -0.02
CA SER A 75 -1.44 -7.03 1.12
C SER A 75 -2.90 -7.44 0.96
N PHE A 76 -3.16 -8.71 1.25
CA PHE A 76 -4.49 -9.30 1.15
C PHE A 76 -4.94 -9.71 2.54
N ILE A 77 -6.15 -9.33 2.90
CA ILE A 77 -6.70 -9.50 4.23
C ILE A 77 -8.08 -10.12 4.12
N ALA A 78 -8.20 -11.38 4.52
CA ALA A 78 -9.49 -12.02 4.71
C ALA A 78 -10.03 -11.69 6.11
N LEU A 79 -11.32 -11.35 6.16
CA LEU A 79 -12.05 -10.99 7.36
C LEU A 79 -13.31 -11.86 7.46
N ASP A 80 -13.55 -12.39 8.66
CA ASP A 80 -14.81 -13.07 8.99
C ASP A 80 -15.70 -12.13 9.77
N LEU A 81 -16.96 -11.99 9.34
CA LEU A 81 -17.91 -11.09 9.97
C LEU A 81 -18.60 -11.79 11.14
N THR A 82 -18.52 -11.19 12.33
CA THR A 82 -19.17 -11.68 13.56
C THR A 82 -20.55 -11.08 13.81
N VAL A 83 -20.98 -10.16 12.95
CA VAL A 83 -22.30 -9.51 13.03
C VAL A 83 -23.42 -10.47 12.64
N THR A 84 -24.64 -10.19 13.14
CA THR A 84 -25.82 -11.03 12.88
C THR A 84 -26.94 -10.29 12.16
N THR A 85 -26.90 -8.96 12.14
CA THR A 85 -27.97 -8.15 11.54
C THR A 85 -27.53 -7.47 10.25
N PRO A 86 -28.43 -7.30 9.26
CA PRO A 86 -28.11 -6.60 8.03
C PRO A 86 -27.80 -5.10 8.25
N GLU A 87 -28.34 -4.50 9.30
CA GLU A 87 -28.05 -3.10 9.67
C GLU A 87 -26.61 -2.90 10.12
N GLU A 88 -26.05 -3.85 10.87
CA GLU A 88 -24.64 -3.83 11.26
C GLU A 88 -23.72 -4.01 10.06
N VAL A 89 -24.10 -4.88 9.12
CA VAL A 89 -23.39 -5.07 7.84
C VAL A 89 -23.36 -3.75 7.05
N GLU A 90 -24.48 -3.04 6.97
CA GLU A 90 -24.54 -1.72 6.33
C GLU A 90 -23.60 -0.72 7.01
N LYS A 91 -23.60 -0.66 8.35
CA LYS A 91 -22.70 0.21 9.12
C LYS A 91 -21.23 -0.10 8.84
N ILE A 92 -20.87 -1.37 8.70
CA ILE A 92 -19.50 -1.79 8.34
C ILE A 92 -19.12 -1.26 6.96
N PHE A 93 -19.95 -1.46 5.94
CA PHE A 93 -19.66 -0.97 4.59
C PHE A 93 -19.60 0.56 4.51
N ARG A 94 -20.48 1.27 5.24
CA ARG A 94 -20.42 2.72 5.34
C ARG A 94 -19.11 3.18 5.98
N THR A 95 -18.71 2.54 7.07
CA THR A 95 -17.45 2.84 7.76
C THR A 95 -16.24 2.56 6.87
N LEU A 96 -16.20 1.40 6.20
CA LEU A 96 -15.15 1.06 5.23
C LEU A 96 -15.06 2.09 4.11
N THR A 97 -16.20 2.47 3.51
CA THR A 97 -16.24 3.47 2.44
C THR A 97 -15.69 4.82 2.91
N GLN A 98 -16.06 5.25 4.12
CA GLN A 98 -15.52 6.48 4.72
C GLN A 98 -14.01 6.40 4.96
N ARG A 99 -13.50 5.24 5.41
CA ARG A 99 -12.06 5.04 5.61
C ARG A 99 -11.30 5.01 4.29
N ILE A 100 -11.83 4.33 3.27
CA ILE A 100 -11.24 4.31 1.92
C ILE A 100 -11.16 5.74 1.35
N ALA A 101 -12.25 6.50 1.45
CA ALA A 101 -12.27 7.90 1.02
C ALA A 101 -11.26 8.76 1.79
N PHE A 102 -11.05 8.48 3.08
CA PHE A 102 -10.10 9.19 3.93
C PHE A 102 -8.64 8.85 3.60
N LEU A 103 -8.33 7.57 3.39
CA LEU A 103 -6.96 7.08 3.23
C LEU A 103 -6.41 7.26 1.81
N THR A 104 -7.26 7.22 0.79
CA THR A 104 -6.84 7.34 -0.62
C THR A 104 -6.64 8.78 -1.09
N GLN A 105 -7.06 9.76 -0.29
CA GLN A 105 -6.94 11.19 -0.59
C GLN A 105 -5.87 11.83 0.29
N SER A 106 -5.14 12.80 -0.26
CA SER A 106 -4.19 13.56 0.56
C SER A 106 -4.95 14.44 1.54
N ARG A 107 -4.59 14.37 2.82
CA ARG A 107 -5.23 15.16 3.87
C ARG A 107 -4.26 15.46 5.01
N GLU A 108 -4.44 16.61 5.63
CA GLU A 108 -3.77 16.92 6.90
C GLU A 108 -4.49 16.20 8.04
N LEU A 109 -3.72 15.48 8.85
CA LEU A 109 -4.22 14.85 10.05
C LEU A 109 -4.32 15.93 11.12
N LYS A 110 -5.55 16.30 11.49
CA LYS A 110 -5.77 17.17 12.64
C LYS A 110 -5.38 16.39 13.90
N GLU A 111 -4.35 16.85 14.58
CA GLU A 111 -3.98 16.31 15.88
C GLU A 111 -5.12 16.59 16.87
N SER A 112 -5.65 15.53 17.48
CA SER A 112 -6.56 15.68 18.60
C SER A 112 -5.73 16.09 19.82
N HIS A 113 -5.70 17.39 20.15
CA HIS A 113 -4.99 17.93 21.33
C HIS A 113 -5.61 17.53 22.68
N ASN A 114 -6.52 16.57 22.73
CA ASN A 114 -7.13 16.14 23.98
C ASN A 114 -6.24 15.09 24.66
N PRO A 115 -5.60 15.40 25.82
CA PRO A 115 -4.67 14.48 26.49
C PRO A 115 -5.32 13.18 26.96
N HIS A 116 -6.65 13.15 27.06
CA HIS A 116 -7.41 12.01 27.57
C HIS A 116 -7.94 11.08 26.47
N LEU A 117 -7.82 11.46 25.20
CA LEU A 117 -8.24 10.62 24.08
C LEU A 117 -7.01 10.03 23.38
N PRO A 118 -7.06 8.76 22.95
CA PRO A 118 -6.00 8.21 22.12
C PRO A 118 -5.89 9.04 20.82
N PRO A 119 -4.68 9.26 20.29
CA PRO A 119 -4.50 10.06 19.09
C PRO A 119 -5.31 9.49 17.92
N ALA A 120 -5.83 10.39 17.08
CA ALA A 120 -6.68 10.01 15.96
C ALA A 120 -5.98 9.03 15.00
N GLY A 121 -4.68 9.21 14.75
CA GLY A 121 -3.86 8.38 13.87
C GLY A 121 -2.75 7.60 14.58
N SER A 122 -2.16 6.63 13.87
CA SER A 122 -1.05 5.79 14.36
C SER A 122 0.31 6.52 14.47
N GLY A 123 0.42 7.77 14.04
CA GLY A 123 1.67 8.56 14.07
C GLY A 123 2.75 8.16 13.05
N ILE A 124 2.57 7.06 12.30
CA ILE A 124 3.59 6.49 11.39
C ILE A 124 3.92 7.43 10.22
N LEU A 125 2.91 8.15 9.70
CA LEU A 125 3.05 9.00 8.50
C LEU A 125 3.23 10.49 8.81
N GLY A 126 3.35 10.88 10.10
CA GLY A 126 3.45 12.28 10.52
C GLY A 126 2.12 13.05 10.48
N SER A 127 2.19 14.37 10.47
CA SER A 127 1.02 15.28 10.48
C SER A 127 0.29 15.37 9.13
N GLN A 128 0.90 14.86 8.05
CA GLN A 128 0.33 14.89 6.71
C GLN A 128 0.21 13.47 6.15
N LEU A 129 -1.02 13.10 5.76
CA LEU A 129 -1.28 11.81 5.12
C LEU A 129 -0.99 11.92 3.63
N TYR A 130 0.01 11.16 3.19
CA TYR A 130 0.37 11.01 1.78
C TYR A 130 -0.28 9.75 1.21
N PRO A 131 -1.07 9.86 0.12
CA PRO A 131 -1.87 8.75 -0.37
C PRO A 131 -1.07 7.68 -1.10
N ASP A 132 0.18 7.94 -1.51
CA ASP A 132 1.15 6.93 -2.00
C ASP A 132 0.62 5.90 -3.00
N GLU A 133 -0.28 6.34 -3.89
CA GLU A 133 -1.00 5.50 -4.86
C GLU A 133 -1.77 4.33 -4.22
N LEU A 134 -2.18 4.52 -2.97
CA LEU A 134 -2.94 3.57 -2.18
C LEU A 134 -4.27 3.29 -2.88
N THR A 135 -4.50 2.01 -3.17
CA THR A 135 -5.80 1.51 -3.59
C THR A 135 -6.27 0.47 -2.61
N ILE A 136 -7.56 0.55 -2.27
CA ILE A 136 -8.23 -0.39 -1.39
C ILE A 136 -9.39 -0.97 -2.17
N THR A 137 -9.35 -2.29 -2.38
CA THR A 137 -10.41 -3.02 -3.07
C THR A 137 -11.11 -3.92 -2.07
N VAL A 138 -12.44 -3.88 -2.08
CA VAL A 138 -13.30 -4.69 -1.23
C VAL A 138 -13.97 -5.76 -2.07
N ALA A 139 -13.82 -7.02 -1.68
CA ALA A 139 -14.44 -8.18 -2.32
C ALA A 139 -15.21 -9.03 -1.30
N LEU A 140 -16.31 -9.64 -1.75
CA LEU A 140 -17.16 -10.49 -0.90
C LEU A 140 -16.91 -11.96 -1.22
N GLY A 141 -16.76 -12.77 -0.18
CA GLY A 141 -16.62 -14.22 -0.28
C GLY A 141 -17.95 -14.95 -0.39
N ASP A 142 -17.87 -16.25 -0.67
CA ASP A 142 -19.05 -17.13 -0.78
C ASP A 142 -19.84 -17.21 0.54
N SER A 143 -19.12 -17.27 1.66
CA SER A 143 -19.65 -17.40 3.03
C SER A 143 -20.43 -16.17 3.51
N PHE A 144 -20.23 -15.01 2.87
CA PHE A 144 -21.01 -13.81 3.13
C PHE A 144 -22.47 -13.97 2.71
N PHE A 145 -22.74 -14.74 1.65
CA PHE A 145 -24.08 -14.95 1.11
C PHE A 145 -24.82 -16.13 1.77
N ASP A 146 -24.44 -16.52 2.98
CA ASP A 146 -25.14 -17.54 3.75
C ASP A 146 -26.50 -17.03 4.29
N ASN A 147 -27.24 -17.90 4.97
CA ASN A 147 -28.55 -17.61 5.58
C ASN A 147 -28.51 -16.53 6.67
N ARG A 148 -27.32 -16.19 7.20
CA ARG A 148 -27.13 -15.23 8.31
C ARG A 148 -27.78 -13.86 8.06
N PHE A 149 -27.60 -13.34 6.85
CA PHE A 149 -28.02 -11.97 6.51
C PHE A 149 -29.20 -11.90 5.55
N GLY A 150 -29.66 -13.04 5.02
CA GLY A 150 -30.74 -13.09 4.03
C GLY A 150 -30.36 -12.63 2.62
N PHE A 151 -29.07 -12.57 2.26
CA PHE A 151 -28.60 -12.09 0.95
C PHE A 151 -28.49 -13.19 -0.14
N GLN A 152 -28.97 -14.40 0.12
CA GLN A 152 -28.82 -15.54 -0.80
C GLN A 152 -29.33 -15.26 -2.23
N ALA A 153 -30.45 -14.55 -2.35
CA ALA A 153 -31.04 -14.20 -3.65
C ALA A 153 -30.14 -13.27 -4.48
N HIS A 154 -29.19 -12.56 -3.85
CA HIS A 154 -28.27 -11.63 -4.49
C HIS A 154 -26.90 -12.23 -4.79
N LYS A 155 -26.70 -13.52 -4.50
CA LYS A 155 -25.44 -14.21 -4.77
C LYS A 155 -25.14 -14.24 -6.28
N PRO A 156 -23.96 -13.78 -6.73
CA PRO A 156 -23.58 -13.89 -8.14
C PRO A 156 -23.52 -15.35 -8.59
N LYS A 157 -24.05 -15.65 -9.79
CA LYS A 157 -24.14 -17.03 -10.32
C LYS A 157 -22.80 -17.78 -10.43
N ARG A 158 -21.68 -17.05 -10.52
CA ARG A 158 -20.32 -17.60 -10.67
C ARG A 158 -19.52 -17.59 -9.37
N LEU A 159 -20.09 -17.08 -8.28
CA LEU A 159 -19.45 -17.11 -6.98
C LEU A 159 -19.67 -18.50 -6.38
N GLU A 160 -18.59 -19.26 -6.28
CA GLU A 160 -18.56 -20.57 -5.63
C GLU A 160 -17.37 -20.61 -4.67
N ALA A 161 -17.52 -21.34 -3.56
CA ALA A 161 -16.40 -21.64 -2.68
C ALA A 161 -15.29 -22.40 -3.43
N MET A 162 -14.04 -22.10 -3.10
CA MET A 162 -12.88 -22.74 -3.73
C MET A 162 -12.87 -24.24 -3.44
N LYS A 163 -12.88 -25.05 -4.51
CA LYS A 163 -12.80 -26.51 -4.41
C LYS A 163 -11.32 -26.92 -4.37
N PRO A 164 -10.95 -27.91 -3.54
CA PRO A 164 -9.57 -28.40 -3.48
C PRO A 164 -9.19 -29.05 -4.81
N PHE A 165 -8.00 -28.74 -5.33
CA PHE A 165 -7.43 -29.48 -6.44
C PHE A 165 -6.68 -30.73 -5.96
N PRO A 166 -6.46 -31.75 -6.84
CA PRO A 166 -5.87 -33.04 -6.45
C PRO A 166 -4.48 -32.99 -5.79
N ASN A 167 -3.79 -31.85 -5.82
CA ASN A 167 -2.46 -31.66 -5.20
C ASN A 167 -2.44 -30.53 -4.16
N ASP A 168 -3.60 -30.00 -3.77
CA ASP A 168 -3.64 -28.93 -2.77
C ASP A 168 -3.60 -29.51 -1.35
N ARG A 169 -2.79 -28.88 -0.51
CA ARG A 169 -2.80 -29.09 0.94
C ARG A 169 -3.37 -27.85 1.61
N LEU A 170 -4.66 -27.64 1.42
CA LEU A 170 -5.37 -26.50 1.98
C LEU A 170 -5.54 -26.70 3.50
N ASP A 171 -5.01 -25.77 4.29
CA ASP A 171 -5.42 -25.63 5.68
C ASP A 171 -6.79 -24.90 5.68
N PRO A 172 -7.85 -25.49 6.25
CA PRO A 172 -9.17 -24.84 6.36
C PRO A 172 -9.10 -23.49 7.05
N LYS A 173 -8.16 -23.29 7.97
CA LYS A 173 -7.94 -22.00 8.62
C LYS A 173 -7.59 -20.95 7.59
N TRP A 174 -6.83 -21.31 6.55
CA TRP A 174 -6.26 -20.37 5.58
C TRP A 174 -7.16 -20.13 4.37
N CYS A 175 -8.35 -20.75 4.35
CA CYS A 175 -9.26 -20.73 3.23
C CYS A 175 -10.60 -20.10 3.62
N GLY A 176 -11.23 -19.40 2.68
CA GLY A 176 -12.51 -18.73 2.89
C GLY A 176 -12.35 -17.26 3.29
N GLY A 177 -13.26 -16.77 4.11
CA GLY A 177 -13.40 -15.35 4.44
C GLY A 177 -14.69 -14.76 3.90
N ASP A 178 -15.41 -14.02 4.74
CA ASP A 178 -16.62 -13.30 4.33
C ASP A 178 -16.28 -12.07 3.48
N LEU A 179 -15.20 -11.38 3.82
CA LEU A 179 -14.78 -10.13 3.20
C LEU A 179 -13.27 -10.18 2.94
N LEU A 180 -12.86 -9.84 1.73
CA LEU A 180 -11.45 -9.70 1.34
C LEU A 180 -11.14 -8.22 1.09
N LEU A 181 -10.10 -7.73 1.74
CA LEU A 181 -9.51 -6.42 1.49
C LEU A 181 -8.17 -6.60 0.79
N GLN A 182 -8.04 -6.00 -0.39
CA GLN A 182 -6.78 -5.87 -1.11
C GLN A 182 -6.27 -4.44 -0.94
N LEU A 183 -5.08 -4.29 -0.36
CA LEU A 183 -4.39 -3.02 -0.14
C LEU A 183 -3.14 -3.00 -1.00
N CYS A 184 -3.05 -2.08 -1.96
CA CYS A 184 -1.85 -1.92 -2.78
C CYS A 184 -1.32 -0.49 -2.66
N ALA A 185 -0.01 -0.33 -2.49
CA ALA A 185 0.66 0.98 -2.42
C ALA A 185 2.13 0.89 -2.84
N ASN A 186 2.80 2.04 -2.99
CA ASN A 186 4.22 2.08 -3.32
C ASN A 186 5.15 1.85 -2.12
N SER A 187 4.66 2.03 -0.89
CA SER A 187 5.37 1.77 0.37
C SER A 187 4.62 0.79 1.27
N GLN A 188 5.37 -0.11 1.91
CA GLN A 188 4.83 -1.05 2.90
C GLN A 188 4.24 -0.33 4.13
N GLU A 189 4.82 0.80 4.54
CA GLU A 189 4.33 1.57 5.69
C GLU A 189 2.93 2.13 5.46
N SER A 190 2.64 2.57 4.23
CA SER A 190 1.32 3.07 3.83
C SER A 190 0.25 1.97 3.97
N ILE A 191 0.58 0.73 3.59
CA ILE A 191 -0.31 -0.43 3.72
C ILE A 191 -0.56 -0.76 5.18
N ILE A 192 0.50 -0.84 5.99
CA ILE A 192 0.38 -1.18 7.41
C ILE A 192 -0.42 -0.09 8.15
N TYR A 193 -0.19 1.18 7.83
CA TYR A 193 -0.98 2.29 8.38
C TYR A 193 -2.46 2.17 8.01
N ALA A 194 -2.77 1.96 6.73
CA ALA A 194 -4.14 1.81 6.24
C ALA A 194 -4.86 0.63 6.90
N LEU A 195 -4.17 -0.51 7.02
CA LEU A 195 -4.70 -1.69 7.71
C LEU A 195 -5.02 -1.39 9.17
N ARG A 196 -4.09 -0.78 9.92
CA ARG A 196 -4.32 -0.44 11.34
C ARG A 196 -5.47 0.53 11.53
N ASP A 197 -5.59 1.52 10.64
CA ASP A 197 -6.69 2.48 10.68
C ASP A 197 -8.03 1.79 10.45
N ILE A 198 -8.15 0.97 9.40
CA ILE A 198 -9.37 0.20 9.12
C ILE A 198 -9.74 -0.69 10.32
N LEU A 199 -8.77 -1.41 10.88
CA LEU A 199 -9.00 -2.30 12.01
C LEU A 199 -9.44 -1.57 13.27
N LYS A 200 -8.90 -0.39 13.55
CA LYS A 200 -9.33 0.45 14.69
C LYS A 200 -10.82 0.80 14.62
N TYR A 201 -11.32 1.09 13.41
CA TYR A 201 -12.74 1.42 13.22
C TYR A 201 -13.64 0.18 13.15
N LEU A 202 -13.13 -0.95 12.64
CA LEU A 202 -13.88 -2.21 12.61
C LEU A 202 -13.94 -2.91 13.99
N SER A 203 -12.89 -2.79 14.81
CA SER A 203 -12.85 -3.40 16.14
C SER A 203 -13.88 -2.79 17.10
N GLY A 204 -14.19 -1.50 16.95
CA GLY A 204 -15.23 -0.83 17.73
C GLY A 204 -16.65 -1.31 17.40
N ALA A 205 -16.84 -1.99 16.26
CA ALA A 205 -18.12 -2.54 15.84
C ALA A 205 -18.29 -4.04 16.19
N SER A 206 -17.39 -4.63 16.99
CA SER A 206 -17.41 -6.06 17.36
C SER A 206 -17.57 -6.98 16.16
N ALA A 207 -16.96 -6.62 15.02
CA ALA A 207 -17.39 -7.09 13.71
C ALA A 207 -16.47 -8.11 13.04
N CYS A 208 -15.19 -8.19 13.41
CA CYS A 208 -14.23 -8.98 12.63
C CYS A 208 -13.22 -9.73 13.52
N THR A 209 -13.14 -11.05 13.36
CA THR A 209 -11.94 -11.80 13.75
C THR A 209 -10.95 -11.71 12.59
N MET A 210 -9.76 -11.18 12.88
CA MET A 210 -8.68 -11.09 11.90
C MET A 210 -7.66 -12.18 12.14
N GLU A 211 -7.33 -12.91 11.08
CA GLU A 211 -6.05 -13.60 10.99
C GLU A 211 -5.37 -13.11 9.71
N ASN A 212 -4.39 -12.20 9.88
CA ASN A 212 -3.61 -11.63 8.77
C ASN A 212 -2.92 -12.76 8.01
N ARG A 213 -3.37 -13.01 6.79
CA ARG A 213 -2.84 -14.06 5.92
C ARG A 213 -2.47 -13.47 4.56
N TRP A 214 -1.15 -13.48 4.30
CA TRP A 214 -0.45 -13.13 3.07
C TRP A 214 0.09 -11.69 2.93
N PHE A 215 1.43 -11.61 2.99
CA PHE A 215 2.25 -10.53 2.44
C PHE A 215 2.92 -11.07 1.17
N SER A 216 2.54 -10.58 -0.01
CA SER A 216 3.33 -10.80 -1.23
C SER A 216 3.95 -9.46 -1.62
N THR A 217 5.26 -9.33 -1.42
CA THR A 217 6.05 -8.28 -2.08
C THR A 217 6.19 -8.65 -3.55
N CYS A 218 5.48 -7.95 -4.43
CA CYS A 218 5.75 -8.02 -5.86
C CYS A 218 7.18 -7.49 -6.09
N SER A 219 8.10 -8.36 -6.49
CA SER A 219 9.49 -8.03 -6.80
C SER A 219 9.68 -7.83 -8.29
#